data_AF-A0AA95GEU7-F1
#
_entry.id   AF-A0AA95GEU7-F1
#
_cell.length_a   1.000
_cell.length_b   1.000
_cell.length_c   1.000
_cell.angle_alpha   90.00
_cell.angle_beta   90.00
_cell.angle_gamma   90.00
#
_symmetry.space_group_name_H-M   'P 1'
#
loop_
_entity.id
_entity.type
_entity.pdbx_description
1 polymer ?
#
loop_
_entity_poly.entity_id
_entity_poly.type
_entity_poly.pdbx_seq_one_letter_code
_entity_poly.pdbx_strand_id
1 'polypeptide(L)'
;MDWQNQLITVYLTSCKFFSQLSPYIFLKISPNSNPSFTDEETITIYIFGILNELKNIKSIFKFTKNFLSEWFPNLPSYEGFLFRLNNLNHLFPELSKFLLQNKKFKLNSNTTKPFVLIDSLPIILAKGFRAHKCNTAKEISSIGFCSSKNLFLFWIETSSYCFI
;
A
#
# COMPACT_ATOMS: atom_id res chain seq x y z
N MET A 1 -18.32 15.28 -9.22
CA MET A 1 -17.16 16.06 -8.73
C MET A 1 -16.31 16.35 -9.94
N ASP A 2 -16.05 17.62 -10.23
CA ASP A 2 -15.17 18.00 -11.33
C ASP A 2 -13.76 17.44 -11.09
N TRP A 3 -13.10 16.96 -12.14
CA TRP A 3 -11.77 16.34 -12.05
C TRP A 3 -10.72 17.31 -11.44
N GLN A 4 -10.89 18.61 -11.64
CA GLN A 4 -10.07 19.67 -11.03
C GLN A 4 -10.23 19.68 -9.51
N ASN A 5 -11.47 19.63 -9.01
CA ASN A 5 -11.73 19.58 -7.57
C ASN A 5 -11.17 18.30 -6.94
N GLN A 6 -11.20 17.19 -7.66
CA GLN A 6 -10.55 15.95 -7.22
C GLN A 6 -9.03 16.11 -7.11
N LEU A 7 -8.38 16.67 -8.14
CA LEU A 7 -6.94 16.91 -8.13
C LEU A 7 -6.51 17.86 -7.00
N ILE A 8 -7.24 18.96 -6.80
CA ILE A 8 -7.00 19.90 -5.69
C ILE A 8 -7.15 19.19 -4.34
N THR A 9 -8.19 18.37 -4.19
CA THR A 9 -8.42 17.61 -2.95
C THR A 9 -7.25 16.66 -2.66
N VAL A 10 -6.78 15.93 -3.67
CA VAL A 10 -5.63 15.02 -3.53
C VAL A 10 -4.38 15.81 -3.15
N TYR A 11 -4.10 16.91 -3.84
CA TYR A 11 -2.93 17.75 -3.53
C TYR A 11 -2.95 18.27 -2.10
N LEU A 12 -4.07 18.85 -1.65
CA LEU A 12 -4.22 19.32 -0.27
C LEU A 12 -4.06 18.20 0.76
N THR A 13 -4.52 16.99 0.45
CA THR A 13 -4.34 15.84 1.34
C THR A 13 -2.89 15.37 1.40
N SER A 14 -2.17 15.40 0.28
CA SER A 14 -0.73 15.16 0.24
C SER A 14 -0.01 16.19 1.10
N CYS A 15 -0.25 17.49 0.90
CA CYS A 15 0.37 18.53 1.73
C CYS A 15 0.12 18.32 3.23
N LYS A 16 -1.11 17.94 3.61
CA LYS A 16 -1.43 17.63 5.00
C LYS A 16 -0.67 16.41 5.52
N PHE A 17 -0.56 15.35 4.73
CA PHE A 17 0.24 14.16 5.08
C PHE A 17 1.70 14.56 5.34
N PHE A 18 2.31 15.29 4.42
CA PHE A 18 3.70 15.73 4.53
C PHE A 18 3.91 16.67 5.72
N SER A 19 2.95 17.55 6.03
CA SER A 19 3.03 18.44 7.21
C SER A 19 3.02 17.71 8.56
N GLN A 20 2.46 16.49 8.61
CA GLN A 20 2.40 15.68 9.82
C GLN A 20 3.63 14.79 10.00
N LEU A 21 4.36 14.54 8.92
CA LEU A 21 5.59 13.76 8.95
C LEU A 21 6.70 14.58 9.60
N SER A 22 7.53 13.92 10.41
CA SER A 22 8.64 14.59 11.08
C SER A 22 9.66 15.09 10.05
N PRO A 23 10.25 16.29 10.22
CA PRO A 23 11.24 16.85 9.29
C PRO A 23 12.45 15.92 9.04
N TYR A 24 12.72 15.00 9.96
CA TYR A 24 13.82 14.04 9.91
C TYR A 24 13.62 12.90 8.89
N ILE A 25 12.38 12.63 8.51
CA ILE A 25 12.05 11.57 7.53
C ILE A 25 12.22 12.10 6.10
N PHE A 26 12.11 13.41 5.91
CA PHE A 26 12.31 14.02 4.60
C PHE A 26 13.79 14.20 4.29
N LEU A 27 14.17 13.76 3.10
CA LEU A 27 15.40 14.20 2.44
C LEU A 27 15.27 15.69 2.06
N LYS A 28 15.21 16.58 3.06
CA LYS A 28 15.64 17.98 2.85
C LYS A 28 17.15 17.94 2.70
N ILE A 29 17.60 17.71 1.47
CA ILE A 29 19.01 17.81 1.10
C ILE A 29 19.37 19.29 1.28
N SER A 30 19.90 19.63 2.45
CA SER A 30 20.28 20.97 2.90
C SER A 30 19.12 21.99 3.10
N PRO A 31 19.27 22.95 4.05
CA PRO A 31 18.31 24.04 4.29
C PRO A 31 18.08 24.98 3.10
N ASN A 32 18.92 24.90 2.05
CA ASN A 32 18.91 25.81 0.91
C ASN A 32 18.46 25.13 -0.40
N SER A 33 17.87 23.93 -0.34
CA SER A 33 17.27 23.30 -1.52
C SER A 33 15.80 23.70 -1.65
N ASN A 34 15.52 24.57 -2.63
CA ASN A 34 14.17 24.76 -3.14
C ASN A 34 14.06 23.97 -4.45
N PRO A 35 13.68 22.68 -4.41
CA PRO A 35 13.55 21.90 -5.63
C PRO A 35 12.38 22.44 -6.46
N SER A 36 12.57 22.55 -7.79
CA SER A 36 11.55 23.07 -8.71
C SER A 36 10.30 22.19 -8.84
N PHE A 37 10.45 20.90 -8.51
CA PHE A 37 9.39 19.91 -8.41
C PHE A 37 9.47 19.32 -7.00
N THR A 38 8.34 19.03 -6.37
CA THR A 38 8.28 18.64 -4.95
C THR A 38 7.89 17.17 -4.77
N ASP A 39 8.18 16.62 -3.60
CA ASP A 39 7.81 15.24 -3.28
C ASP A 39 6.29 15.14 -3.08
N GLU A 40 5.66 16.21 -2.59
CA GLU A 40 4.21 16.37 -2.52
C GLU A 40 3.54 16.25 -3.89
N GLU A 41 4.11 16.91 -4.91
CA GLU A 41 3.65 16.79 -6.30
C GLU A 41 3.83 15.37 -6.84
N THR A 42 4.96 14.73 -6.51
CA THR A 42 5.26 13.34 -6.91
C THR A 42 4.19 12.37 -6.41
N ILE A 43 3.86 12.45 -5.11
CA ILE A 43 2.84 11.61 -4.49
C ILE A 43 1.44 11.94 -5.02
N THR A 44 1.14 13.23 -5.21
CA THR A 44 -0.15 13.67 -5.75
C THR A 44 -0.41 13.08 -7.13
N ILE A 45 0.58 13.14 -8.02
CA ILE A 45 0.50 12.55 -9.37
C ILE A 45 0.25 11.04 -9.30
N TYR A 46 0.96 10.34 -8.40
CA TYR A 46 0.82 8.91 -8.23
C TYR A 46 -0.59 8.52 -7.74
N ILE A 47 -1.08 9.17 -6.68
CA ILE A 47 -2.42 8.92 -6.12
C ILE A 47 -3.51 9.26 -7.16
N PHE A 48 -3.38 10.40 -7.83
CA PHE A 48 -4.35 10.81 -8.85
C PHE A 48 -4.38 9.83 -10.03
N GLY A 49 -3.23 9.30 -10.43
CA GLY A 49 -3.13 8.24 -11.42
C GLY A 49 -3.87 6.96 -11.01
N ILE A 50 -3.72 6.54 -9.75
CA ILE A 50 -4.44 5.38 -9.20
C ILE A 50 -5.95 5.62 -9.17
N LEU A 51 -6.39 6.82 -8.78
CA LEU A 51 -7.81 7.18 -8.78
C LEU A 51 -8.44 7.14 -10.18
N ASN A 52 -7.64 7.36 -11.22
CA ASN A 52 -8.04 7.22 -12.62
C ASN A 52 -7.78 5.80 -13.18
N GLU A 53 -7.65 4.80 -12.32
CA GLU A 53 -7.48 3.37 -12.66
C GLU A 53 -6.22 3.05 -13.50
N LEU A 54 -5.22 3.94 -13.51
CA LEU A 54 -3.96 3.70 -14.21
C LEU A 54 -3.05 2.80 -13.38
N LYS A 55 -2.85 1.56 -13.83
CA LYS A 55 -2.02 0.56 -13.11
C LYS A 55 -0.52 0.72 -13.32
N ASN A 56 -0.09 1.28 -14.45
CA ASN A 56 1.32 1.39 -14.79
C ASN A 56 1.86 2.80 -14.47
N ILE A 57 3.02 2.88 -13.82
CA ILE A 57 3.64 4.18 -13.51
C ILE A 57 3.95 4.97 -14.79
N LYS A 58 4.35 4.28 -15.85
CA LYS A 58 4.59 4.87 -17.17
C LYS A 58 3.32 5.48 -17.79
N SER A 59 2.15 4.85 -17.58
CA SER A 59 0.88 5.43 -18.06
C SER A 59 0.48 6.63 -17.23
N ILE A 60 0.72 6.63 -15.91
CA ILE A 60 0.49 7.78 -15.03
C ILE A 60 1.33 8.97 -15.51
N PHE A 61 2.64 8.76 -15.72
CA PHE A 61 3.53 9.82 -16.20
C PHE A 61 3.13 10.36 -17.59
N LYS A 62 2.73 9.48 -18.52
CA LYS A 62 2.26 9.92 -19.84
C LYS A 62 0.96 10.71 -19.75
N PHE A 63 0.05 10.27 -18.88
CA PHE A 63 -1.20 10.96 -18.62
C PHE A 63 -0.96 12.36 -18.05
N THR A 64 -0.09 12.50 -17.04
CA THR A 64 0.22 13.80 -16.45
C THR A 64 0.89 14.75 -17.43
N LYS A 65 1.84 14.25 -18.22
CA LYS A 65 2.50 15.06 -19.25
C LYS A 65 1.52 15.59 -20.31
N ASN A 66 0.48 14.82 -20.65
CA ASN A 66 -0.44 15.17 -21.72
C ASN A 66 -1.62 16.05 -21.25
N PHE A 67 -2.15 15.78 -20.04
CA PHE A 67 -3.40 16.39 -19.57
C PHE A 67 -3.21 17.34 -18.37
N LEU A 68 -2.08 17.26 -17.67
CA LEU A 68 -1.81 18.02 -16.44
C LEU A 68 -0.52 18.85 -16.54
N SER A 69 -0.02 19.10 -17.76
CA SER A 69 1.19 19.91 -17.98
C SER A 69 1.05 21.33 -17.45
N GLU A 70 -0.14 21.93 -17.56
CA GLU A 70 -0.45 23.26 -17.02
C GLU A 70 -0.40 23.30 -15.49
N TRP A 71 -0.77 22.19 -14.84
CA TRP A 71 -0.80 22.08 -13.37
C TRP A 71 0.56 21.70 -12.79
N PHE A 72 1.40 21.00 -13.55
CA PHE A 72 2.75 20.59 -13.17
C PHE A 72 3.78 21.05 -14.22
N PRO A 73 4.07 22.36 -14.30
CA PRO A 73 4.95 22.91 -15.34
C PRO A 73 6.40 22.40 -15.23
N ASN A 74 6.85 22.06 -14.02
CA ASN A 74 8.21 21.64 -13.73
C ASN A 74 8.36 20.11 -13.67
N LEU A 75 7.50 19.36 -14.35
CA LEU A 75 7.55 17.89 -14.36
C LEU A 75 8.94 17.39 -14.85
N PRO A 76 9.67 16.58 -14.06
CA PRO A 76 10.98 16.08 -14.46
C PRO A 76 10.88 15.03 -15.58
N SER A 77 12.03 14.53 -16.05
CA SER A 77 12.06 13.36 -16.93
C SER A 77 11.39 12.15 -16.24
N TYR A 78 10.96 11.16 -17.04
CA TYR A 78 10.36 9.94 -16.51
C TYR A 78 11.28 9.24 -15.50
N GLU A 79 12.58 9.19 -15.78
CA GLU A 79 13.59 8.63 -14.87
C GLU A 79 13.70 9.42 -13.57
N GLY A 80 13.68 10.77 -13.65
CA GLY A 80 13.70 11.64 -12.47
C GLY A 80 12.44 11.49 -11.60
N PHE A 81 11.27 11.36 -12.25
CA PHE A 81 10.02 11.07 -11.55
C PHE A 81 10.05 9.70 -10.85
N LEU A 82 10.50 8.66 -11.56
CA LEU A 82 10.63 7.31 -11.00
C LEU A 82 11.61 7.26 -9.83
N PHE A 83 12.76 7.92 -9.96
CA PHE A 83 13.78 7.96 -8.91
C PHE A 83 13.20 8.55 -7.62
N ARG A 84 12.48 9.67 -7.72
CA ARG A 84 11.82 10.30 -6.56
C ARG A 84 10.74 9.41 -5.96
N LEU A 85 9.88 8.83 -6.80
CA LEU A 85 8.82 7.92 -6.34
C LEU A 85 9.41 6.72 -5.57
N ASN A 86 10.50 6.14 -6.08
CA ASN A 86 11.19 5.03 -5.42
C ASN A 86 11.84 5.43 -4.10
N ASN A 87 12.39 6.65 -4.00
CA ASN A 87 12.92 7.17 -2.74
C ASN A 87 11.81 7.33 -1.68
N LEU A 88 10.61 7.73 -2.10
CA LEU A 88 9.44 7.87 -1.23
C LEU A 88 8.78 6.53 -0.88
N ASN A 89 9.32 5.39 -1.35
CA ASN A 89 8.69 4.09 -1.17
C ASN A 89 8.47 3.71 0.31
N HIS A 90 9.39 4.12 1.18
CA HIS A 90 9.30 3.89 2.63
C HIS A 90 8.14 4.61 3.30
N LEU A 91 7.57 5.65 2.67
CA LEU A 91 6.44 6.43 3.19
C LEU A 91 5.08 5.81 2.87
N PHE A 92 4.98 4.90 1.89
CA PHE A 92 3.69 4.33 1.50
C PHE A 92 2.92 3.62 2.64
N PRO A 93 3.57 2.87 3.56
CA PRO A 93 2.88 2.29 4.70
C PRO A 93 2.24 3.36 5.60
N GLU A 94 2.91 4.48 5.85
CA GLU A 94 2.38 5.57 6.67
C GLU A 94 1.31 6.36 5.93
N LEU A 95 1.52 6.59 4.62
CA LEU A 95 0.55 7.22 3.74
C LEU A 95 -0.75 6.43 3.69
N SER A 96 -0.69 5.10 3.56
CA SER A 96 -1.89 4.25 3.54
C SER A 96 -2.66 4.33 4.87
N LYS A 97 -1.96 4.31 6.01
CA LYS A 97 -2.56 4.52 7.34
C LYS A 97 -3.22 5.89 7.43
N PHE A 98 -2.55 6.94 6.99
CA PHE A 98 -3.08 8.31 6.99
C PHE A 98 -4.32 8.43 6.11
N LEU A 99 -4.33 7.84 4.91
CA LEU A 99 -5.48 7.85 4.02
C LEU A 99 -6.66 7.07 4.61
N LEU A 100 -6.43 5.92 5.26
CA LEU A 100 -7.47 5.14 5.92
C LEU A 100 -8.10 5.88 7.11
N GLN A 101 -7.29 6.63 7.87
CA GLN A 101 -7.77 7.45 8.99
C GLN A 101 -8.52 8.68 8.51
N ASN A 102 -8.06 9.32 7.44
CA ASN A 102 -8.74 10.45 6.82
C ASN A 102 -9.92 9.95 5.98
N LYS A 103 -11.08 9.81 6.64
CA LYS A 103 -12.39 9.44 6.08
C LYS A 103 -12.85 10.25 4.83
N LYS A 104 -12.09 11.25 4.36
CA LYS A 104 -12.37 12.07 3.17
C LYS A 104 -12.33 11.28 1.86
N PHE A 105 -11.57 10.19 1.80
CA PHE A 105 -11.53 9.30 0.64
C PHE A 105 -12.46 8.09 0.76
N LYS A 106 -13.34 8.05 1.77
CA LYS A 106 -14.41 7.06 1.76
C LYS A 106 -15.26 7.36 0.54
N LEU A 107 -15.19 6.45 -0.43
CA LEU A 107 -16.24 6.26 -1.41
C LEU A 107 -17.57 6.32 -0.64
N ASN A 108 -18.54 7.11 -1.11
CA ASN A 108 -19.91 7.08 -0.59
C ASN A 108 -20.55 5.73 -0.97
N SER A 109 -19.98 4.64 -0.47
CA SER A 109 -20.58 3.33 -0.50
C SER A 109 -21.24 3.16 0.86
N ASN A 110 -22.57 3.06 0.84
CA ASN A 110 -23.38 2.55 1.95
C ASN A 110 -23.07 1.07 2.19
N THR A 111 -21.81 0.72 2.40
CA THR A 111 -21.34 -0.66 2.44
C THR A 111 -20.77 -0.92 3.81
N THR A 112 -21.62 -1.59 4.60
CA THR A 112 -21.30 -2.61 5.60
C THR A 112 -19.81 -2.84 5.83
N LYS A 113 -19.44 -2.81 7.13
CA LYS A 113 -18.13 -3.23 7.68
C LYS A 113 -17.42 -4.23 6.76
N PRO A 114 -16.14 -4.02 6.41
CA PRO A 114 -15.42 -4.99 5.59
C PRO A 114 -15.37 -6.30 6.37
N PHE A 115 -16.18 -7.28 5.97
CA PHE A 115 -16.01 -8.65 6.41
C PHE A 115 -14.78 -9.18 5.71
N VAL A 116 -13.65 -9.16 6.40
CA VAL A 116 -12.45 -9.86 5.93
C VAL A 116 -12.66 -11.33 6.25
N LEU A 117 -13.09 -12.11 5.26
CA LEU A 117 -13.13 -13.56 5.37
C LEU A 117 -11.69 -14.07 5.30
N ILE A 118 -11.04 -14.17 6.45
CA ILE A 118 -9.72 -14.79 6.57
C ILE A 118 -9.96 -16.29 6.71
N ASP A 119 -9.73 -17.03 5.64
CA ASP A 119 -9.66 -18.49 5.72
C ASP A 119 -8.36 -18.87 6.44
N SER A 120 -8.45 -19.64 7.51
CA SER A 120 -7.27 -20.16 8.19
C SER A 120 -6.58 -21.16 7.26
N LEU A 121 -5.45 -20.77 6.68
CA LEU A 121 -4.65 -21.65 5.84
C LEU A 121 -3.61 -22.38 6.71
N PRO A 122 -3.82 -23.66 7.05
CA PRO A 122 -2.86 -24.41 7.84
C PRO A 122 -1.55 -24.60 7.06
N ILE A 123 -0.42 -24.26 7.68
CA ILE A 123 0.91 -24.49 7.09
C ILE A 123 1.31 -25.94 7.39
N ILE A 124 1.39 -26.76 6.36
CA ILE A 124 1.71 -28.19 6.49
C ILE A 124 3.23 -28.36 6.65
N LEU A 125 3.63 -28.93 7.78
CA LEU A 125 5.03 -29.23 8.10
C LEU A 125 5.46 -30.63 7.66
N ALA A 126 4.59 -31.63 7.87
CA ALA A 126 4.86 -33.02 7.52
C ALA A 126 3.58 -33.78 7.14
N LYS A 127 3.72 -34.88 6.38
CA LYS A 127 2.61 -35.67 5.85
C LYS A 127 2.82 -37.18 6.07
N GLY A 128 1.72 -37.93 6.15
CA GLY A 128 1.70 -39.39 6.24
C GLY A 128 2.42 -39.92 7.49
N PHE A 129 3.13 -41.05 7.37
CA PHE A 129 3.89 -41.64 8.48
C PHE A 129 4.90 -40.68 9.13
N ARG A 130 5.41 -39.69 8.37
CA ARG A 130 6.35 -38.69 8.89
C ARG A 130 5.69 -37.66 9.80
N ALA A 131 4.36 -37.48 9.71
CA ALA A 131 3.61 -36.57 10.59
C ALA A 131 3.77 -36.99 12.07
N HIS A 132 3.69 -38.30 12.35
CA HIS A 132 3.81 -38.83 13.72
C HIS A 132 5.24 -38.79 14.29
N LYS A 133 6.25 -38.65 13.43
CA LYS A 133 7.67 -38.59 13.82
C LYS A 133 8.20 -37.15 13.86
N CYS A 134 7.39 -36.17 13.49
CA CYS A 134 7.81 -34.78 13.41
C CYS A 134 7.99 -34.17 14.81
N ASN A 135 9.17 -33.59 15.07
CA ASN A 135 9.50 -32.94 16.35
C ASN A 135 9.65 -31.42 16.25
N THR A 136 9.49 -30.84 15.07
CA THR A 136 9.59 -29.39 14.87
C THR A 136 8.36 -28.67 15.38
N ALA A 137 8.56 -27.57 16.12
CA ALA A 137 7.53 -26.63 16.54
C ALA A 137 6.31 -27.24 17.26
N LYS A 138 6.52 -28.31 18.07
CA LYS A 138 5.46 -29.01 18.83
C LYS A 138 4.56 -28.09 19.67
N GLU A 139 5.11 -26.98 20.15
CA GLU A 139 4.40 -25.98 20.96
C GLU A 139 3.24 -25.30 20.22
N ILE A 140 3.28 -25.25 18.88
CA ILE A 140 2.34 -24.50 18.04
C ILE A 140 1.73 -25.33 16.91
N SER A 141 1.92 -26.65 16.92
CA SER A 141 1.54 -27.56 15.84
C SER A 141 0.61 -28.67 16.31
N SER A 142 -0.32 -29.07 15.47
CA SER A 142 -1.24 -30.18 15.72
C SER A 142 -1.12 -31.26 14.64
N ILE A 143 -1.50 -32.49 15.00
CA ILE A 143 -1.60 -33.61 14.07
C ILE A 143 -3.06 -33.99 13.89
N GLY A 144 -3.45 -34.35 12.68
CA GLY A 144 -4.77 -34.88 12.42
C GLY A 144 -4.92 -35.42 11.01
N PHE A 145 -6.11 -35.93 10.73
CA PHE A 145 -6.37 -36.72 9.53
C PHE A 145 -7.11 -35.89 8.48
N CYS A 146 -6.56 -35.79 7.28
CA CYS A 146 -7.21 -35.14 6.15
C CYS A 146 -7.96 -36.18 5.32
N SER A 147 -9.30 -36.27 5.51
CA SER A 147 -10.14 -37.24 4.80
C SER A 147 -10.08 -37.09 3.29
N SER A 148 -9.98 -35.87 2.77
CA SER A 148 -9.93 -35.61 1.32
C SER A 148 -8.67 -36.16 0.65
N LYS A 149 -7.58 -36.31 1.42
CA LYS A 149 -6.29 -36.83 0.93
C LYS A 149 -5.96 -38.21 1.50
N ASN A 150 -6.85 -38.75 2.35
CA ASN A 150 -6.69 -40.02 3.04
C ASN A 150 -5.31 -40.18 3.74
N LEU A 151 -4.84 -39.13 4.41
CA LEU A 151 -3.52 -39.11 5.04
C LEU A 151 -3.45 -38.19 6.26
N PHE A 152 -2.56 -38.53 7.19
CA PHE A 152 -2.26 -37.71 8.36
C PHE A 152 -1.40 -36.51 7.98
N LEU A 153 -1.75 -35.35 8.52
CA LEU A 153 -1.02 -34.09 8.35
C LEU A 153 -0.55 -33.61 9.72
N PHE A 154 0.64 -33.03 9.75
CA PHE A 154 1.14 -32.25 10.86
C PHE A 154 1.21 -30.80 10.38
N TRP A 155 0.45 -29.91 11.02
CA TRP A 155 0.30 -28.52 10.58
C TRP A 155 0.40 -27.53 11.74
N ILE A 156 0.68 -26.29 11.38
CA ILE A 156 0.57 -25.14 12.29
C ILE A 156 -0.71 -24.39 11.92
N GLU A 157 -1.53 -24.11 12.92
CA GLU A 157 -2.66 -23.20 12.80
C GLU A 157 -2.16 -21.78 12.98
N THR A 158 -2.15 -21.03 11.90
CA THR A 158 -1.92 -19.58 11.97
C THR A 158 -3.25 -18.92 12.35
N SER A 159 -3.69 -19.12 13.60
CA SER A 159 -4.72 -18.26 14.20
C SER A 159 -4.10 -16.88 14.39
N SER A 160 -4.09 -16.11 13.30
CA SER A 160 -3.82 -14.69 13.35
C SER A 160 -5.03 -14.06 14.05
N TYR A 161 -4.85 -13.73 15.32
CA TYR A 161 -5.72 -12.82 16.06
C TYR A 161 -6.22 -11.71 15.14
N CYS A 162 -7.53 -11.66 14.92
CA CYS A 162 -8.16 -10.54 14.25
C CYS A 162 -9.35 -10.11 15.10
N PHE A 163 -9.06 -9.29 16.11
CA PHE A 163 -10.06 -8.37 16.67
C PHE A 163 -10.23 -7.22 15.68
N ILE A 164 -11.38 -7.16 15.00
CA ILE A 164 -12.03 -5.91 14.55
C ILE A 164 -13.55 -6.08 14.64
#